data_AF-A0A7S3PEX7-F1
#
_entry.id   AF-A0A7S3PEX7-F1
#
_cell.length_a   1.000
_cell.length_b   1.000
_cell.length_c   1.000
_cell.angle_alpha   90.00
_cell.angle_beta   90.00
_cell.angle_gamma   90.00
#
_symmetry.space_group_name_H-M   'P 1'
#
loop_
_entity.id
_entity.type
_entity.pdbx_description
1 polymer ?
#
loop_
_entity_poly.entity_id
_entity_poly.type
_entity_poly.pdbx_seq_one_letter_code
_entity_poly.pdbx_strand_id
1 'polypeptide(L)'
;FDKNDLGVKSTPYQDPTERVWWRPFGVAAAVSVLSLFAFLALLVSPFLLAFATVRHFYFATASFKRQPSTCRIAVIGGGWNGLQIVRRLQERGVEDITCYEKGDDVGGTWHPDKRYANLKLHSPAWSVQFKDFLYGRSFEERSSRIPGKHLHDYMRSFADNFDLRKYFVLNSTVVQIESDSSKRKAVLQVASTIDGSVVQQTEPFDMVIFASLAGKPVIPIIGNESEFGGETLHASALSQDKWKQLIEENKKVVVVGGSKSSCDTVLSFVDYVPDENIIWLYRRPYHFMKYEDFCHNRDFIHKIGGLLHLLCFSLAALAPALAWYEILMLQTNNIINFIYQ
;
A
#
# COMPACT_ATOMS: atom_id res chain seq x y z
N PHE A 1 7.72 -31.89 -16.95
CA PHE A 1 8.84 -30.94 -17.08
C PHE A 1 9.89 -31.36 -16.08
N ASP A 2 10.98 -31.94 -16.57
CA ASP A 2 12.07 -32.48 -15.77
C ASP A 2 12.80 -31.30 -15.08
N LYS A 3 13.02 -31.39 -13.76
CA LYS A 3 13.65 -30.33 -12.96
C LYS A 3 15.10 -30.07 -13.38
N ASN A 4 15.68 -30.94 -14.19
CA ASN A 4 17.09 -30.87 -14.60
C ASN A 4 17.36 -29.97 -15.82
N ASP A 5 16.34 -29.51 -16.54
CA ASP A 5 16.53 -28.72 -17.78
C ASP A 5 16.67 -27.19 -17.56
N LEU A 6 16.51 -26.69 -16.34
CA LEU A 6 16.53 -25.24 -16.08
C LEU A 6 17.87 -24.66 -15.61
N GLY A 7 18.94 -25.46 -15.47
CA GLY A 7 20.27 -24.94 -15.14
C GLY A 7 20.37 -24.15 -13.83
N VAL A 8 19.33 -24.18 -12.98
CA VAL A 8 19.32 -23.46 -11.70
C VAL A 8 20.08 -24.30 -10.68
N LYS A 9 21.36 -24.00 -10.51
CA LYS A 9 22.13 -24.47 -9.35
C LYS A 9 21.44 -24.00 -8.08
N SER A 10 21.00 -24.91 -7.23
CA SER A 10 20.64 -24.60 -5.84
C SER A 10 21.85 -23.95 -5.16
N THR A 11 21.76 -22.67 -4.81
CA THR A 11 22.82 -22.02 -4.02
C THR A 11 22.85 -22.65 -2.63
N PRO A 12 23.99 -23.18 -2.16
CA PRO A 12 24.11 -23.70 -0.81
C PRO A 12 23.77 -22.62 0.21
N TYR A 13 23.22 -23.02 1.36
CA TYR A 13 23.12 -22.16 2.53
C TYR A 13 24.53 -21.64 2.87
N GLN A 14 24.77 -20.36 2.65
CA GLN A 14 26.01 -19.69 3.07
C GLN A 14 25.89 -19.30 4.54
N ASP A 15 26.87 -19.71 5.33
CA ASP A 15 27.02 -19.29 6.72
C ASP A 15 26.96 -17.75 6.79
N PRO A 16 26.05 -17.16 7.60
CA PRO A 16 25.96 -15.71 7.77
C PRO A 16 27.29 -15.02 8.10
N THR A 17 28.26 -15.73 8.68
CA THR A 17 29.58 -15.19 9.02
C THR A 17 30.55 -15.10 7.83
N GLU A 18 30.26 -15.76 6.70
CA GLU A 18 31.10 -15.67 5.48
C GLU A 18 30.77 -14.45 4.61
N ARG A 19 29.75 -13.67 4.97
CA ARG A 19 29.35 -12.50 4.18
C ARG A 19 30.42 -11.41 4.24
N VAL A 20 30.79 -10.89 3.06
CA VAL A 20 31.90 -9.94 2.81
C VAL A 20 31.89 -8.69 3.72
N TRP A 21 30.74 -8.28 4.25
CA TRP A 21 30.58 -7.09 5.09
C TRP A 21 31.10 -7.25 6.53
N TRP A 22 31.38 -8.47 7.00
CA TRP A 22 32.05 -8.71 8.29
C TRP A 22 33.57 -8.49 8.24
N ARG A 23 34.14 -8.29 7.05
CA ARG A 23 35.57 -7.99 6.90
C ARG A 23 35.84 -6.53 7.32
N PRO A 24 37.06 -6.19 7.80
CA PRO A 24 37.39 -4.83 8.25
C PRO A 24 37.03 -3.72 7.23
N PHE A 25 37.12 -4.02 5.94
CA PHE A 25 36.71 -3.14 4.85
C PHE A 25 35.20 -2.87 4.80
N GLY A 26 34.35 -3.85 5.13
CA GLY A 26 32.89 -3.67 5.17
C GLY A 26 32.46 -2.75 6.31
N VAL A 27 33.10 -2.88 7.48
CA VAL A 27 32.90 -1.99 8.62
C VAL A 27 33.36 -0.57 8.30
N ALA A 28 34.55 -0.40 7.70
CA ALA A 28 35.07 0.90 7.30
C ALA A 28 34.18 1.60 6.25
N ALA A 29 33.65 0.84 5.27
CA ALA A 29 32.72 1.36 4.27
C ALA A 29 31.39 1.79 4.91
N ALA A 30 30.84 0.99 5.83
CA ALA A 30 29.62 1.35 6.57
C ALA A 30 29.81 2.62 7.40
N VAL A 31 30.93 2.75 8.13
CA VAL A 31 31.26 3.96 8.90
C VAL A 31 31.40 5.18 8.00
N SER A 32 32.06 5.05 6.85
CA SER A 32 32.25 6.14 5.89
C SER A 32 30.92 6.62 5.29
N VAL A 33 30.04 5.68 4.91
CA VAL A 33 28.69 6.00 4.39
C VAL A 33 27.83 6.67 5.46
N LEU A 34 27.85 6.17 6.69
CA LEU A 34 27.13 6.77 7.82
C LEU A 34 27.64 8.19 8.13
N SER A 35 28.95 8.41 8.05
CA SER A 35 29.58 9.71 8.28
C SER A 35 29.21 10.72 7.18
N LEU A 36 29.20 10.29 5.91
CA LEU A 36 28.73 11.11 4.80
C LEU A 36 27.24 11.46 4.95
N PHE A 37 26.41 10.51 5.37
CA PHE A 37 25.00 10.77 5.62
C PHE A 37 24.80 11.75 6.78
N ALA A 38 25.52 11.60 7.89
CA ALA A 38 25.47 12.54 9.00
C ALA A 38 25.89 13.96 8.56
N PHE A 39 26.93 14.07 7.73
CA PHE A 39 27.38 15.33 7.16
C PHE A 39 26.33 15.97 6.23
N LEU A 40 25.74 15.19 5.31
CA LEU A 40 24.68 15.67 4.42
C LEU A 40 23.42 16.05 5.22
N ALA A 41 23.05 15.26 6.23
CA ALA A 41 21.94 15.58 7.12
C ALA A 41 22.21 16.90 7.87
N LEU A 42 23.43 17.13 8.36
CA LEU A 42 23.82 18.39 8.99
C LEU A 42 23.78 19.56 8.02
N LEU A 43 24.22 19.39 6.76
CA LEU A 43 24.14 20.43 5.72
C LEU A 43 22.70 20.78 5.33
N VAL A 44 21.82 19.78 5.24
CA VAL A 44 20.42 19.95 4.80
C VAL A 44 19.51 20.34 5.97
N SER A 45 19.89 20.01 7.21
CA SER A 45 19.08 20.28 8.41
C SER A 45 18.67 21.74 8.60
N PRO A 46 19.49 22.78 8.34
CA PRO A 46 19.08 24.17 8.51
C PRO A 46 18.04 24.56 7.48
N PHE A 47 18.12 24.04 6.26
CA PHE A 47 17.12 24.26 5.21
C PHE A 47 15.81 23.56 5.52
N LEU A 48 15.85 22.31 6.02
CA LEU A 48 14.65 21.61 6.46
C LEU A 48 13.99 22.31 7.66
N LEU A 49 14.80 22.79 8.61
CA LEU A 49 14.31 23.53 9.77
C LEU A 49 13.72 24.88 9.35
N ALA A 50 14.40 25.62 8.47
CA ALA A 50 13.90 26.88 7.91
C ALA A 50 12.61 26.64 7.13
N PHE A 51 12.55 25.62 6.26
CA PHE A 51 11.34 25.24 5.54
C PHE A 51 10.21 24.85 6.51
N ALA A 52 10.47 24.02 7.51
CA ALA A 52 9.48 23.62 8.50
C ALA A 52 8.96 24.83 9.30
N THR A 53 9.85 25.76 9.64
CA THR A 53 9.53 27.00 10.37
C THR A 53 8.69 27.94 9.50
N VAL A 54 9.15 28.25 8.28
CA VAL A 54 8.39 29.07 7.31
C VAL A 54 7.03 28.44 7.03
N ARG A 55 6.97 27.12 6.82
CA ARG A 55 5.73 26.38 6.63
C ARG A 55 4.82 26.50 7.85
N HIS A 56 5.35 26.34 9.06
CA HIS A 56 4.59 26.49 10.29
C HIS A 56 4.02 27.90 10.43
N PHE A 57 4.84 28.94 10.26
CA PHE A 57 4.40 30.32 10.28
C PHE A 57 3.37 30.62 9.19
N TYR A 58 3.61 30.18 7.95
CA TYR A 58 2.66 30.33 6.85
C TYR A 58 1.30 29.72 7.20
N PHE A 59 1.24 28.47 7.67
CA PHE A 59 -0.05 27.85 8.01
C PHE A 59 -0.68 28.38 9.32
N ALA A 60 0.12 28.89 10.25
CA ALA A 60 -0.36 29.52 11.48
C ALA A 60 -0.97 30.91 11.21
N THR A 61 -0.43 31.64 10.22
CA THR A 61 -0.84 33.01 9.88
C THR A 61 -1.78 33.10 8.69
N ALA A 62 -1.79 32.08 7.82
CA ALA A 62 -2.70 32.01 6.69
C ALA A 62 -4.14 31.96 7.19
N SER A 63 -4.83 33.09 7.03
CA SER A 63 -6.27 33.20 7.25
C SER A 63 -7.01 32.53 6.10
N PHE A 64 -7.17 31.21 6.18
CA PHE A 64 -8.19 30.54 5.37
C PHE A 64 -9.55 30.99 5.89
N LYS A 65 -10.46 31.44 5.02
CA LYS A 65 -11.88 31.62 5.37
C LYS A 65 -12.44 30.26 5.76
N ARG A 66 -12.35 29.91 7.06
CA ARG A 66 -12.83 28.65 7.61
C ARG A 66 -14.31 28.82 7.95
N GLN A 67 -15.12 28.51 6.95
CA GLN A 67 -16.55 28.13 6.99
C GLN A 67 -16.87 26.66 7.30
N PRO A 68 -16.18 25.89 8.17
CA PRO A 68 -16.28 24.43 8.13
C PRO A 68 -17.71 23.91 8.37
N SER A 69 -18.50 24.57 9.22
CA SER A 69 -19.88 24.18 9.51
C SER A 69 -20.83 24.37 8.32
N THR A 70 -20.54 25.29 7.38
CA THR A 70 -21.42 25.59 6.24
C THR A 70 -21.05 24.80 4.98
N CYS A 71 -20.03 23.94 5.03
CA CYS A 71 -19.52 23.22 3.87
C CYS A 71 -20.12 21.82 3.83
N ARG A 72 -20.81 21.48 2.73
CA ARG A 72 -21.34 20.12 2.50
C ARG A 72 -20.30 19.28 1.76
N ILE A 73 -19.77 18.25 2.41
CA ILE A 73 -18.63 17.47 1.91
C ILE A 73 -19.03 16.02 1.64
N ALA A 74 -18.78 15.57 0.40
CA ALA A 74 -18.85 14.16 0.04
C ALA A 74 -17.49 13.48 0.18
N VAL A 75 -17.46 12.30 0.79
CA VAL A 75 -16.28 11.42 0.83
C VAL A 75 -16.63 10.11 0.12
N ILE A 76 -15.81 9.65 -0.82
CA ILE A 76 -16.09 8.45 -1.62
C ILE A 76 -15.15 7.32 -1.19
N GLY A 77 -15.74 6.31 -0.54
CA GLY A 77 -15.08 5.11 -0.03
C GLY A 77 -14.85 5.14 1.49
N GLY A 78 -15.45 4.20 2.20
CA GLY A 78 -15.33 3.95 3.64
C GLY A 78 -14.22 2.96 4.01
N GLY A 79 -13.13 2.98 3.25
CA GLY A 79 -11.89 2.28 3.61
C GLY A 79 -11.04 3.03 4.63
N TRP A 80 -9.77 2.64 4.73
CA TRP A 80 -8.80 3.19 5.68
C TRP A 80 -8.64 4.73 5.58
N ASN A 81 -8.66 5.25 4.36
CA ASN A 81 -8.56 6.69 4.11
C ASN A 81 -9.88 7.40 4.44
N GLY A 82 -11.02 6.82 4.07
CA GLY A 82 -12.34 7.41 4.30
C GLY A 82 -12.61 7.65 5.77
N LEU A 83 -12.33 6.65 6.61
CA LEU A 83 -12.45 6.76 8.07
C LEU A 83 -11.59 7.91 8.63
N GLN A 84 -10.33 8.04 8.18
CA GLN A 84 -9.44 9.12 8.63
C GLN A 84 -9.92 10.49 8.16
N ILE A 85 -10.38 10.60 6.91
CA ILE A 85 -10.88 11.84 6.35
C ILE A 85 -12.12 12.28 7.12
N VAL A 86 -13.11 11.40 7.29
CA VAL A 86 -14.33 11.69 8.05
C VAL A 86 -14.00 12.09 9.49
N ARG A 87 -13.14 11.34 10.18
CA ARG A 87 -12.67 11.70 11.53
C ARG A 87 -12.03 13.09 11.55
N ARG A 88 -11.19 13.39 10.58
CA ARG A 88 -10.49 14.68 10.55
C ARG A 88 -11.43 15.84 10.24
N LEU A 89 -12.44 15.64 9.41
CA LEU A 89 -13.48 16.63 9.14
C LEU A 89 -14.34 16.88 10.38
N GLN A 90 -14.73 15.81 11.09
CA GLN A 90 -15.44 15.90 12.37
C GLN A 90 -14.63 16.71 13.41
N GLU A 91 -13.33 16.45 13.57
CA GLU A 91 -12.44 17.22 14.47
C GLU A 91 -12.30 18.71 14.08
N ARG A 92 -12.60 19.05 12.83
CA ARG A 92 -12.56 20.42 12.32
C ARG A 92 -13.91 21.13 12.41
N GLY A 93 -14.93 20.48 12.96
CA GLY A 93 -16.27 21.05 13.10
C GLY A 93 -17.03 21.15 11.79
N VAL A 94 -16.77 20.27 10.83
CA VAL A 94 -17.62 20.13 9.64
C VAL A 94 -18.87 19.34 10.04
N GLU A 95 -20.04 19.92 9.83
CA GLU A 95 -21.32 19.35 10.28
C GLU A 95 -21.99 18.49 9.20
N ASP A 96 -21.85 18.87 7.93
CA ASP A 96 -22.50 18.20 6.79
C ASP A 96 -21.47 17.36 6.00
N ILE A 97 -21.26 16.13 6.48
CA ILE A 97 -20.36 15.15 5.87
C ILE A 97 -21.17 13.93 5.46
N THR A 98 -21.07 13.54 4.19
CA THR A 98 -21.64 12.28 3.69
C THR A 98 -20.55 11.44 3.07
N CYS A 99 -20.30 10.26 3.63
CA CYS A 99 -19.37 9.28 3.09
C CYS A 99 -20.14 8.13 2.42
N TYR A 100 -19.99 7.99 1.11
CA TYR A 100 -20.60 6.92 0.33
C TYR A 100 -19.65 5.71 0.25
N GLU A 101 -20.11 4.55 0.74
CA GLU A 101 -19.40 3.28 0.64
C GLU A 101 -20.26 2.26 -0.11
N LYS A 102 -19.64 1.58 -1.08
CA LYS A 102 -20.30 0.58 -1.92
C LYS A 102 -20.61 -0.70 -1.15
N GLY A 103 -19.77 -1.07 -0.19
CA GLY A 103 -19.98 -2.21 0.71
C GLY A 103 -21.08 -1.95 1.73
N ASP A 104 -21.49 -3.03 2.40
CA ASP A 104 -22.46 -3.08 3.50
C ASP A 104 -21.84 -2.79 4.87
N ASP A 105 -20.52 -2.59 4.94
CA ASP A 105 -19.79 -2.16 6.13
C ASP A 105 -18.58 -1.27 5.73
N VAL A 106 -18.04 -0.54 6.70
CA VAL A 106 -16.76 0.16 6.55
C VAL A 106 -15.62 -0.85 6.52
N GLY A 107 -14.52 -0.54 5.83
CA GLY A 107 -13.40 -1.48 5.72
C GLY A 107 -12.67 -1.40 4.39
N GLY A 108 -13.38 -1.05 3.32
CA GLY A 108 -12.85 -1.01 1.97
C GLY A 108 -12.20 -2.35 1.58
N THR A 109 -10.91 -2.33 1.21
CA THR A 109 -10.17 -3.55 0.84
C THR A 109 -10.06 -4.60 1.94
N TRP A 110 -10.28 -4.21 3.20
CA TRP A 110 -10.24 -5.12 4.35
C TRP A 110 -11.59 -5.79 4.63
N HIS A 111 -12.66 -5.37 3.94
CA HIS A 111 -13.96 -6.00 4.03
C HIS A 111 -13.87 -7.49 3.64
N PRO A 112 -14.58 -8.41 4.34
CA PRO A 112 -14.56 -9.85 4.03
C PRO A 112 -14.80 -10.17 2.55
N ASP A 113 -15.74 -9.47 1.90
CA ASP A 113 -16.09 -9.70 0.49
C ASP A 113 -15.14 -9.06 -0.53
N LYS A 114 -14.14 -8.30 -0.06
CA LYS A 114 -13.18 -7.59 -0.93
C LYS A 114 -11.76 -8.12 -0.78
N ARG A 115 -11.40 -8.64 0.39
CA ARG A 115 -10.08 -9.20 0.63
C ARG A 115 -9.97 -10.62 0.07
N TYR A 116 -8.80 -10.93 -0.47
CA TYR A 116 -8.45 -12.31 -0.82
C TYR A 116 -8.16 -13.15 0.42
N ALA A 117 -8.24 -14.47 0.26
CA ALA A 117 -7.97 -15.46 1.28
C ALA A 117 -6.62 -15.22 1.96
N ASN A 118 -6.59 -15.36 3.28
CA ASN A 118 -5.38 -15.24 4.09
C ASN A 118 -4.64 -13.88 3.99
N LEU A 119 -5.26 -12.82 3.44
CA LEU A 119 -4.67 -11.48 3.42
C LEU A 119 -4.22 -11.07 4.84
N LYS A 120 -2.95 -10.66 4.94
CA LYS A 120 -2.34 -10.11 6.16
C LYS A 120 -1.71 -8.76 5.87
N LEU A 121 -1.56 -7.94 6.90
CA LEU A 121 -0.87 -6.67 6.78
C LEU A 121 0.62 -6.88 6.45
N HIS A 122 1.10 -6.18 5.42
CA HIS A 122 2.51 -6.21 4.98
C HIS A 122 3.43 -5.28 5.80
N SER A 123 2.88 -4.63 6.81
CA SER A 123 3.56 -3.72 7.72
C SER A 123 3.16 -4.05 9.16
N PRO A 124 3.96 -3.66 10.16
CA PRO A 124 3.49 -3.78 11.53
C PRO A 124 2.34 -2.80 11.77
N ALA A 125 1.37 -3.19 12.60
CA ALA A 125 0.19 -2.37 12.86
C ALA A 125 0.54 -1.00 13.47
N TRP A 126 1.59 -0.92 14.30
CA TRP A 126 2.01 0.36 14.91
C TRP A 126 2.36 1.43 13.87
N SER A 127 2.79 1.05 12.66
CA SER A 127 3.19 2.01 11.63
C SER A 127 2.03 2.51 10.76
N VAL A 128 0.86 1.87 10.83
CA VAL A 128 -0.29 2.19 9.99
C VAL A 128 -1.57 2.48 10.77
N GLN A 129 -1.58 2.23 12.08
CA GLN A 129 -2.71 2.51 12.97
C GLN A 129 -3.16 3.99 12.92
N PHE A 130 -4.39 4.23 13.37
CA PHE A 130 -4.95 5.57 13.41
C PHE A 130 -4.29 6.35 14.55
N LYS A 131 -4.02 7.63 14.31
CA LYS A 131 -3.21 8.47 15.21
C LYS A 131 -3.68 8.41 16.67
N ASP A 132 -4.99 8.52 16.88
CA ASP A 132 -5.60 8.63 18.20
C ASP A 132 -6.35 7.34 18.60
N PHE A 133 -6.03 6.21 17.94
CA PHE A 133 -6.62 4.90 18.21
C PHE A 133 -5.63 3.79 17.89
N LEU A 134 -5.01 3.25 18.93
CA LEU A 134 -3.96 2.25 18.78
C LEU A 134 -4.54 0.90 18.37
N TYR A 135 -3.79 0.17 17.55
CA TYR A 135 -4.11 -1.24 17.31
C TYR A 135 -3.69 -2.08 18.53
N GLY A 136 -4.58 -2.91 19.09
CA GLY A 136 -4.26 -3.77 20.24
C GLY A 136 -3.81 -3.02 21.51
N ARG A 137 -3.48 -3.76 22.56
CA ARG A 137 -3.06 -3.19 23.86
C ARG A 137 -1.54 -3.22 24.01
N SER A 138 -0.89 -4.26 23.53
CA SER A 138 0.56 -4.45 23.66
C SER A 138 1.32 -4.03 22.39
N PHE A 139 2.62 -3.75 22.53
CA PHE A 139 3.47 -3.49 21.37
C PHE A 139 3.74 -4.78 20.58
N GLU A 140 3.79 -5.92 21.26
CA GLU A 140 3.92 -7.26 20.67
C GLU A 140 2.80 -7.56 19.68
N GLU A 141 1.54 -7.33 20.09
CA GLU A 141 0.38 -7.46 19.21
C GLU A 141 0.55 -6.55 17.98
N ARG A 142 0.97 -5.30 18.18
CA ARG A 142 1.18 -4.33 17.10
C ARG A 142 2.34 -4.65 16.16
N SER A 143 3.29 -5.48 16.59
CA SER A 143 4.46 -5.87 15.80
C SER A 143 4.25 -7.21 15.07
N SER A 144 3.07 -7.82 15.14
CA SER A 144 2.80 -9.12 14.51
C SER A 144 2.15 -8.99 13.12
N ARG A 145 2.16 -10.07 12.32
CA ARG A 145 1.44 -10.13 11.03
C ARG A 145 -0.06 -10.18 11.29
N ILE A 146 -0.73 -9.05 11.16
CA ILE A 146 -2.16 -8.93 11.46
C ILE A 146 -3.01 -9.52 10.32
N PRO A 147 -3.92 -10.48 10.61
CA PRO A 147 -4.91 -10.96 9.65
C PRO A 147 -5.91 -9.87 9.24
N GLY A 148 -6.34 -9.90 7.98
CA GLY A 148 -7.31 -8.94 7.44
C GLY A 148 -8.62 -8.89 8.21
N LYS A 149 -9.06 -10.00 8.82
CA LYS A 149 -10.21 -10.01 9.74
C LYS A 149 -10.02 -9.04 10.90
N HIS A 150 -8.88 -9.11 11.58
CA HIS A 150 -8.65 -8.27 12.75
C HIS A 150 -8.49 -6.79 12.36
N LEU A 151 -7.95 -6.51 11.17
CA LEU A 151 -7.92 -5.14 10.66
C LEU A 151 -9.31 -4.59 10.35
N HIS A 152 -10.19 -5.40 9.79
CA HIS A 152 -11.60 -5.03 9.60
C HIS A 152 -12.28 -4.72 10.94
N ASP A 153 -12.13 -5.61 11.92
CA ASP A 153 -12.70 -5.44 13.28
C ASP A 153 -12.14 -4.17 13.96
N TYR A 154 -10.85 -3.88 13.77
CA TYR A 154 -10.21 -2.65 14.24
C TYR A 154 -10.76 -1.39 13.58
N MET A 155 -11.00 -1.42 12.26
CA MET A 155 -11.59 -0.30 11.52
C MET A 155 -13.04 -0.03 11.94
N ARG A 156 -13.82 -1.09 12.18
CA ARG A 156 -15.17 -0.97 12.74
C ARG A 156 -15.14 -0.36 14.14
N SER A 157 -14.26 -0.86 15.01
CA SER A 157 -14.08 -0.35 16.36
C SER A 157 -13.69 1.12 16.38
N PHE A 158 -12.84 1.55 15.43
CA PHE A 158 -12.50 2.96 15.25
C PHE A 158 -13.73 3.79 14.86
N ALA A 159 -14.52 3.33 13.89
CA ALA A 159 -15.74 4.00 13.47
C ALA A 159 -16.74 4.16 14.61
N ASP A 160 -16.91 3.11 15.42
CA ASP A 160 -17.84 3.09 16.55
C ASP A 160 -17.34 3.97 17.72
N ASN A 161 -16.04 3.91 18.05
CA ASN A 161 -15.44 4.67 19.14
C ASN A 161 -15.53 6.20 18.95
N PHE A 162 -15.50 6.67 17.70
CA PHE A 162 -15.59 8.11 17.38
C PHE A 162 -16.96 8.52 16.82
N ASP A 163 -17.96 7.64 16.92
CA ASP A 163 -19.32 7.88 16.42
C ASP A 163 -19.33 8.36 14.96
N LEU A 164 -18.54 7.70 14.11
CA LEU A 164 -18.39 8.05 12.70
C LEU A 164 -19.47 7.42 11.83
N ARG A 165 -20.12 6.35 12.31
CA ARG A 165 -21.11 5.56 11.55
C ARG A 165 -22.21 6.41 10.92
N LYS A 166 -22.65 7.45 11.63
CA LYS A 166 -23.68 8.40 11.17
C LYS A 166 -23.33 9.14 9.88
N TYR A 167 -22.05 9.23 9.53
CA TYR A 167 -21.60 9.88 8.29
C TYR A 167 -21.55 8.91 7.11
N PHE A 168 -21.70 7.60 7.31
CA PHE A 168 -21.57 6.61 6.25
C PHE A 168 -22.94 6.19 5.70
N VAL A 169 -23.11 6.34 4.38
CA VAL A 169 -24.20 5.75 3.63
C VAL A 169 -23.64 4.51 2.93
N LEU A 170 -23.98 3.35 3.47
CA LEU A 170 -23.52 2.02 3.03
C LEU A 170 -24.40 1.51 1.89
N ASN A 171 -23.92 0.50 1.17
CA ASN A 171 -24.57 -0.03 -0.03
C ASN A 171 -24.81 1.03 -1.12
N SER A 172 -23.97 2.06 -1.16
CA SER A 172 -24.12 3.24 -2.02
C SER A 172 -22.92 3.41 -2.95
N THR A 173 -23.18 3.27 -4.24
CA THR A 173 -22.18 3.48 -5.29
C THR A 173 -22.36 4.86 -5.91
N VAL A 174 -21.35 5.72 -5.81
CA VAL A 174 -21.31 6.95 -6.62
C VAL A 174 -21.02 6.55 -8.07
N VAL A 175 -21.98 6.82 -8.96
CA VAL A 175 -21.91 6.40 -10.38
C VAL A 175 -21.43 7.52 -11.30
N GLN A 176 -21.67 8.78 -10.92
CA GLN A 176 -21.30 9.95 -11.72
C GLN A 176 -21.04 11.15 -10.83
N ILE A 177 -20.10 11.99 -11.26
CA ILE A 177 -19.75 13.26 -10.61
C ILE A 177 -19.65 14.32 -11.71
N GLU A 178 -20.40 15.40 -11.54
CA GLU A 178 -20.34 16.58 -12.40
C GLU A 178 -19.86 17.76 -11.57
N SER A 179 -18.68 18.30 -11.90
CA SER A 179 -18.11 19.45 -11.18
C SER A 179 -18.22 20.74 -11.98
N ASP A 180 -18.71 21.80 -11.36
CA ASP A 180 -18.69 23.16 -11.88
C ASP A 180 -17.75 24.03 -11.02
N SER A 181 -16.53 24.22 -11.54
CA SER A 181 -15.49 25.03 -10.88
C SER A 181 -15.88 26.50 -10.72
N SER A 182 -16.72 27.04 -11.63
CA SER A 182 -17.16 28.44 -11.56
C SER A 182 -18.09 28.66 -10.35
N LYS A 183 -18.92 27.66 -10.05
CA LYS A 183 -19.85 27.67 -8.92
C LYS A 183 -19.26 27.07 -7.64
N ARG A 184 -18.08 26.43 -7.72
CA ARG A 184 -17.44 25.66 -6.65
C ARG A 184 -18.40 24.60 -6.07
N LYS A 185 -19.09 23.90 -6.96
CA LYS A 185 -20.05 22.86 -6.61
C LYS A 185 -19.77 21.61 -7.44
N ALA A 186 -20.06 20.46 -6.85
CA ALA A 186 -20.12 19.19 -7.55
C ALA A 186 -21.49 18.54 -7.30
N VAL A 187 -22.04 17.90 -8.31
CA VAL A 187 -23.27 17.12 -8.22
C VAL A 187 -22.89 15.65 -8.34
N LEU A 188 -23.27 14.86 -7.35
CA LEU A 188 -23.06 13.42 -7.32
C LEU A 188 -24.35 12.71 -7.69
N GLN A 189 -24.26 11.70 -8.55
CA GLN A 189 -25.31 10.71 -8.71
C GLN A 189 -24.90 9.44 -7.98
N VAL A 190 -25.77 8.96 -7.10
CA VAL A 190 -25.51 7.83 -6.21
C VAL A 190 -26.60 6.79 -6.41
N ALA A 191 -26.20 5.54 -6.61
CA ALA A 191 -27.09 4.38 -6.64
C ALA A 191 -26.93 3.61 -5.31
N SER A 192 -27.98 3.62 -4.50
CA SER A 192 -28.04 2.94 -3.20
C SER A 192 -28.93 1.72 -3.27
N THR A 193 -28.53 0.62 -2.63
CA THR A 193 -29.39 -0.58 -2.50
C THR A 193 -30.07 -0.54 -1.13
N ILE A 194 -31.39 -0.42 -1.13
CA ILE A 194 -32.24 -0.36 0.08
C ILE A 194 -33.30 -1.45 -0.08
N ASP A 195 -33.34 -2.40 0.86
CA ASP A 195 -34.29 -3.53 0.86
C ASP A 195 -34.33 -4.30 -0.48
N GLY A 196 -33.15 -4.47 -1.11
CA GLY A 196 -33.00 -5.15 -2.40
C GLY A 196 -33.39 -4.32 -3.63
N SER A 197 -33.89 -3.10 -3.45
CA SER A 197 -34.22 -2.17 -4.54
C SER A 197 -33.13 -1.12 -4.73
N VAL A 198 -32.86 -0.77 -5.99
CA VAL A 198 -31.90 0.29 -6.32
C VAL A 198 -32.61 1.64 -6.36
N VAL A 199 -32.17 2.55 -5.50
CA VAL A 199 -32.63 3.94 -5.42
C VAL A 199 -31.53 4.85 -5.93
N GLN A 200 -31.85 5.69 -6.91
CA GLN A 200 -30.92 6.70 -7.41
C GLN A 200 -31.23 8.05 -6.77
N GLN A 201 -30.17 8.75 -6.36
CA GLN A 201 -30.23 10.07 -5.74
C GLN A 201 -29.19 10.97 -6.38
N THR A 202 -29.55 12.25 -6.51
CA THR A 202 -28.66 13.29 -7.03
C THR A 202 -28.51 14.37 -5.99
N GLU A 203 -27.29 14.63 -5.56
CA GLU A 203 -27.02 15.56 -4.46
C GLU A 203 -25.86 16.52 -4.76
N PRO A 204 -25.99 17.82 -4.44
CA PRO A 204 -24.92 18.80 -4.58
C PRO A 204 -24.01 18.84 -3.34
N PHE A 205 -22.71 19.03 -3.57
CA PHE A 205 -21.67 19.16 -2.57
C PHE A 205 -20.74 20.34 -2.89
N ASP A 206 -20.17 20.95 -1.85
CA ASP A 206 -19.12 21.99 -1.96
C ASP A 206 -17.76 21.37 -2.24
N MET A 207 -17.53 20.16 -1.74
CA MET A 207 -16.26 19.46 -1.88
C MET A 207 -16.51 17.95 -1.99
N VAL A 208 -15.73 17.30 -2.86
CA VAL A 208 -15.76 15.85 -3.06
C VAL A 208 -14.36 15.33 -2.84
N ILE A 209 -14.22 14.34 -1.96
CA ILE A 209 -12.95 13.72 -1.60
C ILE A 209 -12.97 12.26 -2.00
N PHE A 210 -12.07 11.88 -2.91
CA PHE A 210 -11.87 10.48 -3.26
C PHE A 210 -10.95 9.81 -2.26
N ALA A 211 -11.46 8.81 -1.55
CA ALA A 211 -10.72 8.05 -0.55
C ALA A 211 -10.39 6.61 -0.97
N SER A 212 -10.92 6.16 -2.11
CA SER A 212 -10.69 4.81 -2.66
C SER A 212 -9.46 4.75 -3.58
N LEU A 213 -8.64 3.70 -3.43
CA LEU A 213 -7.44 3.46 -4.25
C LEU A 213 -7.48 2.12 -5.00
N ALA A 214 -8.40 1.21 -4.67
CA ALA A 214 -8.47 -0.13 -5.23
C ALA A 214 -9.94 -0.50 -5.52
N GLY A 215 -10.39 -0.13 -6.72
CA GLY A 215 -11.80 -0.24 -7.11
C GLY A 215 -12.11 -1.45 -8.00
N LYS A 216 -11.70 -1.38 -9.27
CA LYS A 216 -12.09 -2.35 -10.31
C LYS A 216 -10.93 -3.33 -10.59
N PRO A 217 -11.16 -4.65 -10.49
CA PRO A 217 -10.22 -5.66 -10.97
C PRO A 217 -9.83 -5.42 -12.43
N VAL A 218 -8.54 -5.54 -12.75
CA VAL A 218 -8.03 -5.51 -14.12
C VAL A 218 -7.69 -6.93 -14.50
N ILE A 219 -8.54 -7.53 -15.34
CA ILE A 219 -8.34 -8.89 -15.84
C ILE A 219 -7.57 -8.79 -17.16
N PRO A 220 -6.37 -9.39 -17.28
CA PRO A 220 -5.66 -9.41 -18.54
C PRO A 220 -6.41 -10.29 -19.55
N ILE A 221 -6.41 -9.88 -20.82
CA ILE A 221 -6.89 -10.74 -21.91
C ILE A 221 -5.80 -11.76 -22.22
N ILE A 222 -6.10 -13.04 -22.05
CA ILE A 222 -5.20 -14.15 -22.37
C ILE A 222 -5.74 -14.84 -23.63
N GLY A 223 -4.88 -15.05 -24.62
CA GLY A 223 -5.27 -15.76 -25.84
C GLY A 223 -5.76 -17.18 -25.51
N ASN A 224 -6.77 -17.64 -26.23
CA ASN A 224 -7.37 -18.98 -26.08
C ASN A 224 -7.97 -19.26 -24.69
N GLU A 225 -8.42 -18.24 -23.95
CA GLU A 225 -9.03 -18.42 -22.62
C GLU A 225 -10.21 -19.41 -22.64
N SER A 226 -10.99 -19.47 -23.72
CA SER A 226 -12.10 -20.41 -23.89
C SER A 226 -11.67 -21.89 -24.01
N GLU A 227 -10.41 -22.17 -24.33
CA GLU A 227 -9.85 -23.53 -24.39
C GLU A 227 -9.40 -24.01 -23.00
N PHE A 228 -9.27 -23.11 -22.03
CA PHE A 228 -8.92 -23.46 -20.67
C PHE A 228 -10.14 -24.06 -19.95
N GLY A 229 -10.17 -25.39 -19.81
CA GLY A 229 -11.23 -26.11 -19.08
C GLY A 229 -11.19 -25.96 -17.56
N GLY A 230 -10.30 -25.11 -17.04
CA GLY A 230 -10.21 -24.78 -15.62
C GLY A 230 -10.97 -23.51 -15.27
N GLU A 231 -10.90 -23.13 -13.99
CA GLU A 231 -11.54 -21.90 -13.50
C GLU A 231 -10.52 -20.77 -13.40
N THR A 232 -10.90 -19.59 -13.91
CA THR A 232 -10.09 -18.36 -13.82
C THR A 232 -10.69 -17.40 -12.81
N LEU A 233 -9.89 -16.94 -11.86
CA LEU A 233 -10.29 -16.00 -10.82
C LEU A 233 -9.30 -14.85 -10.72
N HIS A 234 -9.81 -13.63 -10.53
CA HIS A 234 -8.98 -12.53 -10.03
C HIS A 234 -8.68 -12.75 -8.54
N ALA A 235 -7.53 -12.26 -8.05
CA ALA A 235 -7.19 -12.39 -6.63
C ALA A 235 -8.31 -11.87 -5.71
N SER A 236 -8.96 -10.75 -6.04
CA SER A 236 -10.08 -10.20 -5.25
C SER A 236 -11.33 -11.10 -5.19
N ALA A 237 -11.43 -12.12 -6.03
CA ALA A 237 -12.51 -13.11 -6.03
C ALA A 237 -12.11 -14.42 -5.33
N LEU A 238 -10.83 -14.58 -4.94
CA LEU A 238 -10.35 -15.72 -4.18
C LEU A 238 -10.78 -15.57 -2.71
N SER A 239 -12.03 -15.90 -2.41
CA SER A 239 -12.55 -15.91 -1.04
C SER A 239 -11.89 -17.00 -0.18
N GLN A 240 -12.03 -16.91 1.14
CA GLN A 240 -11.51 -17.93 2.05
C GLN A 240 -12.09 -19.32 1.76
N ASP A 241 -13.39 -19.39 1.46
CA ASP A 241 -14.06 -20.67 1.15
C ASP A 241 -13.60 -21.22 -0.20
N LYS A 242 -13.43 -20.34 -1.20
CA LYS A 242 -12.90 -20.76 -2.49
C LYS A 242 -11.48 -21.30 -2.37
N TRP A 243 -10.63 -20.62 -1.61
CA TRP A 243 -9.28 -21.08 -1.33
C TRP A 243 -9.25 -22.44 -0.63
N LYS A 244 -10.10 -22.67 0.39
CA LYS A 244 -10.22 -23.98 1.06
C LYS A 244 -10.64 -25.08 0.09
N GLN A 245 -11.67 -24.82 -0.72
CA GLN A 245 -12.13 -25.75 -1.74
C GLN A 245 -10.99 -26.18 -2.68
N LEU A 246 -10.18 -25.23 -3.16
CA LEU A 246 -9.07 -25.52 -4.07
C LEU A 246 -8.00 -26.41 -3.43
N ILE A 247 -7.77 -26.27 -2.12
CA ILE A 247 -6.84 -27.11 -1.35
C ILE A 247 -7.42 -28.51 -1.14
N GLU A 248 -8.67 -28.61 -0.69
CA GLU A 248 -9.35 -29.89 -0.43
C GLU A 248 -9.45 -30.74 -1.71
N GLU A 249 -9.65 -30.10 -2.86
CA GLU A 249 -9.66 -30.75 -4.18
C GLU A 249 -8.26 -30.96 -4.78
N ASN A 250 -7.19 -30.58 -4.07
CA ASN A 250 -5.79 -30.66 -4.50
C ASN A 250 -5.56 -30.13 -5.94
N LYS A 251 -6.11 -28.94 -6.22
CA LYS A 251 -6.04 -28.34 -7.56
C LYS A 251 -4.64 -27.92 -7.94
N LYS A 252 -4.37 -27.96 -9.25
CA LYS A 252 -3.22 -27.27 -9.86
C LYS A 252 -3.58 -25.80 -10.04
N VAL A 253 -2.76 -24.92 -9.48
CA VAL A 253 -2.99 -23.47 -9.44
C VAL A 253 -1.90 -22.77 -10.23
N VAL A 254 -2.31 -21.93 -11.18
CA VAL A 254 -1.43 -21.00 -11.88
C VAL A 254 -1.72 -19.60 -11.38
N VAL A 255 -0.74 -18.96 -10.74
CA VAL A 255 -0.86 -17.57 -10.26
C VAL A 255 -0.18 -16.64 -11.26
N VAL A 256 -0.95 -15.69 -11.81
CA VAL A 256 -0.47 -14.73 -12.80
C VAL A 256 -0.29 -13.34 -12.17
N GLY A 257 0.92 -12.80 -12.26
CA GLY A 257 1.35 -11.53 -11.67
C GLY A 257 2.53 -11.71 -10.72
N GLY A 258 3.30 -10.66 -10.43
CA GLY A 258 4.45 -10.73 -9.50
C GLY A 258 4.37 -9.74 -8.34
N SER A 259 3.26 -9.00 -8.24
CA SER A 259 3.04 -8.02 -7.18
C SER A 259 2.60 -8.68 -5.86
N LYS A 260 2.42 -7.85 -4.83
CA LYS A 260 2.08 -8.24 -3.45
C LYS A 260 0.97 -9.30 -3.35
N SER A 261 -0.20 -9.06 -3.97
CA SER A 261 -1.33 -10.01 -3.90
C SER A 261 -1.00 -11.38 -4.50
N SER A 262 -0.18 -11.43 -5.55
CA SER A 262 0.25 -12.69 -6.16
C SER A 262 1.22 -13.44 -5.25
N CYS A 263 2.16 -12.72 -4.62
CA CYS A 263 3.08 -13.32 -3.65
C CYS A 263 2.32 -13.91 -2.47
N ASP A 264 1.38 -13.16 -1.90
CA ASP A 264 0.50 -13.65 -0.83
C ASP A 264 -0.32 -14.87 -1.27
N THR A 265 -0.87 -14.84 -2.50
CA THR A 265 -1.64 -15.97 -3.05
C THR A 265 -0.77 -17.21 -3.15
N VAL A 266 0.43 -17.11 -3.76
CA VAL A 266 1.37 -18.24 -3.85
C VAL A 266 1.70 -18.77 -2.46
N LEU A 267 2.14 -17.91 -1.55
CA LEU A 267 2.49 -18.30 -0.17
C LEU A 267 1.32 -18.94 0.59
N SER A 268 0.07 -18.59 0.24
CA SER A 268 -1.10 -19.22 0.84
C SER A 268 -1.32 -20.68 0.39
N PHE A 269 -0.72 -21.13 -0.71
CA PHE A 269 -0.85 -22.51 -1.20
C PHE A 269 0.36 -23.39 -0.86
N VAL A 270 1.57 -22.82 -0.73
CA VAL A 270 2.84 -23.57 -0.61
C VAL A 270 2.84 -24.58 0.55
N ASP A 271 2.19 -24.28 1.67
CA ASP A 271 2.14 -25.18 2.83
C ASP A 271 1.05 -26.27 2.72
N TYR A 272 0.20 -26.23 1.70
CA TYR A 272 -1.04 -27.04 1.63
C TYR A 272 -1.17 -27.91 0.39
N VAL A 273 -0.49 -27.57 -0.71
CA VAL A 273 -0.48 -28.37 -1.94
C VAL A 273 0.96 -28.67 -2.37
N PRO A 274 1.21 -29.78 -3.09
CA PRO A 274 2.54 -30.09 -3.60
C PRO A 274 3.11 -28.97 -4.48
N ASP A 275 4.42 -28.74 -4.41
CA ASP A 275 5.11 -27.70 -5.19
C ASP A 275 4.82 -27.79 -6.70
N GLU A 276 4.70 -29.01 -7.24
CA GLU A 276 4.37 -29.24 -8.66
C GLU A 276 2.96 -28.79 -9.07
N ASN A 277 2.08 -28.54 -8.09
CA ASN A 277 0.74 -28.03 -8.31
C ASN A 277 0.69 -26.50 -8.31
N ILE A 278 1.79 -25.79 -8.04
CA ILE A 278 1.84 -24.33 -8.03
C ILE A 278 2.77 -23.82 -9.14
N ILE A 279 2.21 -23.04 -10.06
CA ILE A 279 2.98 -22.34 -11.08
C ILE A 279 2.84 -20.84 -10.86
N TRP A 280 3.96 -20.12 -10.72
CA TRP A 280 3.96 -18.66 -10.58
C TRP A 280 4.49 -18.00 -11.85
N LEU A 281 3.63 -17.24 -12.54
CA LEU A 281 3.94 -16.56 -13.80
C LEU A 281 3.98 -15.04 -13.63
N TYR A 282 5.10 -14.41 -13.97
CA TYR A 282 5.24 -12.95 -13.95
C TYR A 282 6.14 -12.44 -15.08
N ARG A 283 5.82 -11.24 -15.58
CA ARG A 283 6.43 -10.67 -16.81
C ARG A 283 7.88 -10.22 -16.67
N ARG A 284 8.35 -9.94 -15.45
CA ARG A 284 9.66 -9.37 -15.15
C ARG A 284 10.17 -9.94 -13.83
N PRO A 285 11.50 -10.04 -13.62
CA PRO A 285 12.02 -10.42 -12.33
C PRO A 285 11.55 -9.45 -11.23
N TYR A 286 11.11 -10.00 -10.10
CA TYR A 286 10.72 -9.24 -8.92
C TYR A 286 11.73 -9.50 -7.80
N HIS A 287 11.98 -8.48 -7.00
CA HIS A 287 12.72 -8.62 -5.75
C HIS A 287 11.73 -8.89 -4.62
N PHE A 288 11.81 -10.09 -4.06
CA PHE A 288 11.03 -10.47 -2.88
C PHE A 288 11.90 -10.32 -1.64
N MET A 289 11.39 -9.58 -0.65
CA MET A 289 12.08 -9.35 0.60
C MET A 289 11.21 -9.89 1.75
N LYS A 290 11.81 -10.70 2.62
CA LYS A 290 11.19 -11.09 3.89
C LYS A 290 11.22 -9.90 4.82
N TYR A 291 10.08 -9.21 4.93
CA TYR A 291 9.97 -7.97 5.69
C TYR A 291 9.91 -8.23 7.21
N GLU A 292 9.64 -9.47 7.62
CA GLU A 292 9.58 -9.88 9.02
C GLU A 292 10.90 -9.66 9.76
N ASP A 293 12.01 -9.97 9.09
CA ASP A 293 13.36 -9.79 9.64
C ASP A 293 13.68 -8.31 9.91
N PHE A 294 13.00 -7.39 9.21
CA PHE A 294 13.21 -5.95 9.35
C PHE A 294 12.21 -5.28 10.31
N CYS A 295 10.93 -5.59 10.18
CA CYS A 295 9.85 -4.86 10.86
C CYS A 295 9.34 -5.54 12.13
N HIS A 296 9.50 -6.87 12.24
CA HIS A 296 8.92 -7.67 13.31
C HIS A 296 9.98 -8.25 14.25
N ASN A 297 11.20 -8.48 13.76
CA ASN A 297 12.31 -8.90 14.60
C ASN A 297 12.88 -7.70 15.40
N ARG A 298 13.02 -7.89 16.72
CA ARG A 298 13.43 -6.83 17.67
C ARG A 298 14.93 -6.77 17.91
N ASP A 299 15.69 -7.75 17.44
CA ASP A 299 17.13 -7.80 17.63
C ASP A 299 17.80 -6.57 17.02
N PHE A 300 18.63 -5.90 17.81
CA PHE A 300 19.34 -4.68 17.41
C PHE A 300 20.15 -4.88 16.12
N ILE A 301 20.76 -6.06 15.96
CA ILE A 301 21.54 -6.44 14.78
C ILE A 301 20.65 -6.55 13.53
N HIS A 302 19.45 -7.12 13.66
CA HIS A 302 18.49 -7.26 12.55
C HIS A 302 17.92 -5.89 12.12
N LYS A 303 17.69 -4.97 13.07
CA LYS A 303 17.28 -3.58 12.75
C LYS A 303 18.33 -2.82 11.95
N ILE A 304 19.61 -2.90 12.36
CA ILE A 304 20.72 -2.32 11.61
C ILE A 304 20.84 -2.98 10.23
N GLY A 305 20.79 -4.31 10.18
CA GLY A 305 20.88 -5.07 8.93
C GLY A 305 19.79 -4.71 7.92
N GLY A 306 18.55 -4.55 8.36
CA GLY A 306 17.47 -4.14 7.47
C GLY A 306 17.50 -2.65 7.10
N LEU A 307 17.97 -1.75 7.98
CA LEU A 307 18.23 -0.35 7.62
C LEU A 307 19.30 -0.24 6.51
N LEU A 308 20.39 -1.02 6.64
CA LEU A 308 21.42 -1.14 5.62
C LEU A 308 20.87 -1.73 4.32
N HIS A 309 20.01 -2.76 4.38
CA HIS A 309 19.37 -3.29 3.17
C HIS A 309 18.49 -2.26 2.47
N LEU A 310 17.70 -1.47 3.22
CA LEU A 310 16.90 -0.38 2.65
C LEU A 310 17.79 0.70 2.02
N LEU A 311 18.91 1.02 2.65
CA LEU A 311 19.88 1.97 2.11
C LEU A 311 20.51 1.43 0.83
N CYS A 312 20.99 0.19 0.82
CA CYS A 312 21.54 -0.47 -0.36
C CYS A 312 20.52 -0.56 -1.50
N PHE A 313 19.26 -0.89 -1.19
CA PHE A 313 18.19 -0.92 -2.18
C PHE A 313 17.88 0.48 -2.73
N SER A 314 17.83 1.50 -1.88
CA SER A 314 17.61 2.89 -2.30
C SER A 314 18.76 3.39 -3.17
N LEU A 315 20.00 3.08 -2.81
CA LEU A 315 21.18 3.38 -3.61
C LEU A 315 21.18 2.62 -4.95
N ALA A 316 20.80 1.33 -4.96
CA ALA A 316 20.68 0.54 -6.17
C ALA A 316 19.55 1.03 -7.09
N ALA A 317 18.43 1.51 -6.53
CA ALA A 317 17.34 2.12 -7.28
C ALA A 317 17.71 3.51 -7.84
N LEU A 318 18.63 4.22 -7.18
CA LEU A 318 19.21 5.48 -7.65
C LEU A 318 20.38 5.28 -8.63
N ALA A 319 21.01 4.10 -8.66
CA ALA A 319 22.15 3.81 -9.52
C ALA A 319 21.86 4.04 -11.02
N PRO A 320 20.69 3.67 -11.58
CA PRO A 320 20.33 4.05 -12.94
C PRO A 320 20.27 5.57 -13.14
N ALA A 321 19.72 6.32 -12.16
CA ALA A 321 19.64 7.78 -12.24
C ALA A 321 21.03 8.45 -12.17
N LEU A 322 21.97 7.86 -11.43
CA LEU A 322 23.36 8.30 -11.37
C LEU A 322 24.14 7.95 -12.64
N ALA A 323 23.87 6.80 -13.26
CA ALA A 323 24.44 6.44 -14.56
C ALA A 323 23.97 7.38 -15.69
N TRP A 324 22.71 7.83 -15.64
CA TRP A 324 22.20 8.88 -16.56
C TRP A 324 22.88 10.24 -16.32
N TYR A 325 23.21 10.59 -15.06
CA TYR A 325 23.96 11.80 -14.74
C TYR A 325 25.39 11.76 -15.28
N GLU A 326 26.08 10.61 -15.19
CA GLU A 326 27.40 10.45 -15.83
C GLU A 326 27.33 10.59 -17.36
N ILE A 327 26.33 10.02 -18.01
CA ILE A 327 26.14 10.16 -19.47
C ILE A 327 25.86 11.62 -19.84
N LEU A 328 25.04 12.35 -19.07
CA LEU A 328 24.78 13.78 -19.28
C LEU A 328 26.04 14.62 -19.08
N MET A 329 26.83 14.32 -18.03
CA MET A 329 28.08 15.03 -17.73
C MET A 329 29.16 14.77 -18.80
N LEU A 330 29.22 13.55 -19.35
CA LEU A 330 30.09 13.20 -20.48
C LEU A 330 29.67 13.93 -21.78
N GLN A 331 28.36 14.07 -22.02
CA GLN A 331 27.85 14.84 -23.16
C GLN A 331 28.12 16.34 -23.03
N THR A 332 27.95 16.92 -21.83
CA THR A 332 28.29 18.33 -21.60
C THR A 332 29.79 18.61 -21.70
N ASN A 333 30.66 17.69 -21.25
CA ASN A 333 32.11 17.85 -21.41
C ASN A 333 32.54 17.76 -22.89
N ASN A 334 31.89 16.92 -23.70
CA ASN A 334 32.15 16.87 -25.14
C ASN A 334 31.67 18.13 -25.88
N ILE A 335 30.54 18.71 -25.46
CA ILE A 335 30.03 19.99 -26.02
C ILE A 335 30.95 21.16 -25.63
N ILE A 336 31.44 21.20 -24.39
CA ILE A 336 32.38 22.23 -23.94
C ILE A 336 33.71 22.11 -24.69
N ASN A 337 34.25 20.91 -24.87
CA ASN A 337 35.47 20.70 -25.67
C ASN A 337 35.30 21.03 -27.16
N PHE A 338 34.09 20.84 -27.73
CA PHE A 338 33.77 21.24 -29.10
C PHE A 338 33.64 22.76 -29.27
N ILE A 339 33.24 23.49 -28.21
CA ILE A 339 33.17 24.97 -28.22
C ILE A 339 34.56 25.60 -28.00
N TYR A 340 35.49 24.88 -27.37
CA TYR A 340 36.86 25.32 -27.10
C TYR A 340 37.88 25.00 -28.22
N GLN A 341 37.51 24.17 -29.20
CA GLN A 341 38.25 23.98 -30.47
C GLN A 341 37.66 24.86 -31.55
#